data_AF-A0A1A8JW22-F1
#
_entry.id   AF-A0A1A8JW22-F1
#
_cell.length_a   1.000
_cell.length_b   1.000
_cell.length_c   1.000
_cell.angle_alpha   90.00
_cell.angle_beta   90.00
_cell.angle_gamma   90.00
#
_symmetry.space_group_name_H-M   'P 1'
#
loop_
_entity.id
_entity.type
_entity.pdbx_description
1 polymer ?
#
loop_
_entity_poly.entity_id
_entity_poly.type
_entity_poly.pdbx_seq_one_letter_code
_entity_poly.pdbx_strand_id
1 'polypeptide(L)'
;MNKTKSRKSNPDTTSVLKSRKLVQRRRNTCPSPQDISRALQSPSSAPSASAASLDELIQRCLSCFDSEGRTSSSRGTQLVHMTLMMHTWVVPSQTFAQKLLSLYKDCPPDKRGLGRTQICHLVRQWMSQFPGVFKEDPLLEQTMGDLCELVRLDGEKMHSQLINTSCLSPHVNAS
;
A
#
# COMPACT_ATOMS: atom_id res chain seq x y z
N MET A 1 54.31 38.25 -43.68
CA MET A 1 53.24 38.27 -44.71
C MET A 1 52.26 37.13 -44.45
N ASN A 2 50.96 37.33 -44.69
CA ASN A 2 49.92 36.31 -44.49
C ASN A 2 49.72 35.47 -45.76
N LYS A 3 49.47 34.16 -45.62
CA LYS A 3 48.61 33.38 -46.55
C LYS A 3 47.82 32.30 -45.82
N THR A 4 46.68 31.95 -46.42
CA THR A 4 45.51 31.29 -45.81
C THR A 4 45.14 29.99 -46.52
N LYS A 5 44.37 29.13 -45.82
CA LYS A 5 43.49 28.03 -46.34
C LYS A 5 44.23 26.87 -47.07
N SER A 6 43.84 25.60 -46.89
CA SER A 6 42.49 25.06 -47.09
C SER A 6 42.29 23.69 -46.41
N ARG A 7 41.05 23.31 -46.09
CA ARG A 7 40.69 22.01 -45.50
C ARG A 7 39.47 21.40 -46.22
N LYS A 8 39.68 20.29 -46.94
CA LYS A 8 38.70 19.33 -47.49
C LYS A 8 39.51 18.11 -47.96
N SER A 9 39.07 16.84 -47.89
CA SER A 9 37.75 16.24 -47.61
C SER A 9 37.91 14.79 -47.08
N ASN A 10 36.85 14.23 -46.48
CA ASN A 10 36.63 12.77 -46.26
C ASN A 10 36.45 12.05 -47.64
N PRO A 11 36.39 10.70 -47.76
CA PRO A 11 35.97 9.67 -46.78
C PRO A 11 36.97 8.47 -46.70
N ASP A 12 36.70 7.27 -46.16
CA ASP A 12 35.52 6.65 -45.49
C ASP A 12 35.95 5.49 -44.56
N THR A 13 35.02 4.90 -43.78
CA THR A 13 34.75 3.43 -43.67
C THR A 13 33.88 3.04 -42.46
N THR A 14 32.96 2.11 -42.71
CA THR A 14 31.95 1.58 -41.78
C THR A 14 32.53 0.61 -40.73
N SER A 15 32.12 0.72 -39.46
CA SER A 15 31.96 -0.49 -38.63
C SER A 15 30.81 -0.37 -37.61
N VAL A 16 29.91 -1.35 -37.64
CA VAL A 16 28.81 -1.51 -36.69
C VAL A 16 29.29 -2.40 -35.56
N LEU A 17 29.30 -1.91 -34.32
CA LEU A 17 29.59 -2.73 -33.14
C LEU A 17 28.42 -2.73 -32.16
N LYS A 18 27.88 -3.94 -31.96
CA LYS A 18 26.76 -4.24 -31.06
C LYS A 18 27.06 -3.86 -29.61
N SER A 19 26.32 -2.90 -29.07
CA SER A 19 26.29 -2.61 -27.63
C SER A 19 25.69 -3.78 -26.84
N ARG A 20 26.53 -4.75 -26.44
CA ARG A 20 26.17 -5.74 -25.43
C ARG A 20 25.88 -5.00 -24.11
N LYS A 21 24.65 -5.07 -23.60
CA LYS A 21 24.34 -4.62 -22.23
C LYS A 21 25.07 -5.51 -21.25
N LEU A 22 26.24 -5.06 -20.79
CA LEU A 22 26.99 -5.72 -19.73
C LEU A 22 26.16 -5.60 -18.44
N VAL A 23 25.81 -6.74 -17.83
CA VAL A 23 25.16 -6.75 -16.52
C VAL A 23 26.14 -6.13 -15.52
N GLN A 24 25.82 -4.93 -15.03
CA GLN A 24 26.65 -4.18 -14.12
C GLN A 24 26.63 -4.86 -12.74
N ARG A 25 27.54 -5.82 -12.53
CA ARG A 25 27.83 -6.39 -11.20
C ARG A 25 28.03 -5.22 -10.23
N ARG A 26 27.21 -5.16 -9.18
CA ARG A 26 27.37 -4.17 -8.10
C ARG A 26 28.71 -4.45 -7.41
N ARG A 27 29.75 -3.73 -7.82
CA ARG A 27 31.01 -3.66 -7.07
C ARG A 27 30.79 -2.78 -5.85
N ASN A 28 31.44 -3.14 -4.75
CA ASN A 28 31.42 -2.42 -3.48
C ASN A 28 32.34 -1.17 -3.56
N THR A 29 32.17 -0.37 -4.61
CA THR A 29 32.96 0.82 -4.93
C THR A 29 32.14 2.06 -4.65
N CYS A 30 32.79 3.10 -4.11
CA CYS A 30 32.16 4.40 -3.89
C CYS A 30 31.54 4.93 -5.20
N PRO A 31 30.34 5.54 -5.15
CA PRO A 31 29.70 6.12 -6.34
C PRO A 31 30.57 7.23 -6.91
N SER A 32 30.57 7.38 -8.24
CA SER A 32 31.28 8.50 -8.86
C SER A 32 30.58 9.84 -8.56
N PRO A 33 31.26 11.00 -8.65
CA PRO A 33 30.61 12.30 -8.52
C PRO A 33 29.41 12.47 -9.44
N GLN A 34 29.44 11.86 -10.64
CA GLN A 34 28.34 11.88 -11.61
C GLN A 34 27.14 11.03 -11.16
N ASP A 35 27.38 9.89 -10.52
CA ASP A 35 26.31 9.06 -9.94
C ASP A 35 25.64 9.76 -8.75
N ILE A 36 26.44 10.46 -7.92
CA ILE A 36 25.94 11.29 -6.82
C ILE A 36 25.09 12.44 -7.37
N SER A 37 25.59 13.20 -8.35
CA SER A 37 24.81 14.27 -8.99
C SER A 37 23.52 13.75 -9.64
N ARG A 38 23.56 12.58 -10.29
CA ARG A 38 22.37 11.95 -10.88
C ARG A 38 21.35 11.52 -9.82
N ALA A 39 21.80 11.00 -8.67
CA ALA A 39 20.92 10.65 -7.56
C ALA A 39 20.25 11.90 -6.96
N LEU A 40 21.02 12.98 -6.76
CA LEU A 40 20.50 14.27 -6.26
C LEU A 40 19.55 14.97 -7.25
N GLN A 41 19.75 14.78 -8.55
CA GLN A 41 18.85 15.29 -9.60
C GLN A 41 17.66 14.37 -9.88
N SER A 42 17.67 13.14 -9.35
CA SER A 42 16.49 12.27 -9.47
C SER A 42 15.36 12.87 -8.62
N PRO A 43 14.11 12.95 -9.15
CA PRO A 43 12.98 13.44 -8.39
C PRO A 43 12.56 12.39 -7.35
N SER A 44 13.38 12.24 -6.31
CA SER A 44 12.95 11.62 -5.07
C SER A 44 11.81 12.48 -4.54
N SER A 45 10.59 11.96 -4.62
CA SER A 45 9.44 12.57 -3.93
C SER A 45 9.82 12.62 -2.46
N ALA A 46 10.15 13.80 -1.95
CA ALA A 46 10.40 13.96 -0.52
C ALA A 46 9.15 13.44 0.20
N PRO A 47 9.27 12.47 1.13
CA PRO A 47 8.12 12.10 1.94
C PRO A 47 7.63 13.38 2.62
N SER A 48 6.32 13.64 2.56
CA SER A 48 5.74 14.85 3.13
C SER A 48 6.26 15.03 4.55
N ALA A 49 6.85 16.19 4.85
CA ALA A 49 7.48 16.43 6.15
C ALA A 49 6.47 16.46 7.31
N SER A 50 5.17 16.45 7.00
CA SER A 50 4.07 16.20 7.94
C SER A 50 3.89 14.70 8.20
N ALA A 51 3.96 14.28 9.46
CA ALA A 51 3.43 12.98 9.86
C ALA A 51 1.94 12.88 9.47
N ALA A 52 1.55 11.74 8.89
CA ALA A 52 0.16 11.47 8.53
C ALA A 52 -0.69 11.28 9.80
N SER A 53 -1.94 11.78 9.79
CA SER A 53 -2.92 11.38 10.80
C SER A 53 -3.33 9.92 10.61
N LEU A 54 -3.91 9.32 11.66
CA LEU A 54 -4.45 7.96 11.58
C LEU A 54 -5.52 7.84 10.49
N ASP A 55 -6.41 8.83 10.38
CA ASP A 55 -7.48 8.85 9.38
C ASP A 55 -6.90 8.91 7.95
N GLU A 56 -5.88 9.75 7.71
CA GLU A 56 -5.20 9.77 6.42
C GLU A 56 -4.47 8.45 6.12
N LEU A 57 -3.85 7.82 7.12
CA LEU A 57 -3.14 6.55 6.93
C LEU A 57 -4.12 5.42 6.55
N ILE A 58 -5.28 5.37 7.21
CA ILE A 58 -6.37 4.45 6.86
C ILE A 58 -6.84 4.72 5.43
N GLN A 59 -7.12 5.98 5.05
CA GLN A 59 -7.53 6.32 3.69
C GLN A 59 -6.49 5.93 2.62
N ARG A 60 -5.20 6.13 2.90
CA ARG A 60 -4.11 5.65 2.01
C ARG A 60 -4.11 4.12 1.89
N CYS A 61 -4.35 3.38 2.98
CA CYS A 61 -4.50 1.92 2.93
C CYS A 61 -5.72 1.48 2.11
N LEU A 62 -6.88 2.11 2.31
CA LEU A 62 -8.11 1.79 1.56
C LEU A 62 -7.93 2.02 0.05
N SER A 63 -7.32 3.14 -0.34
CA SER A 63 -7.02 3.45 -1.75
C SER A 63 -6.01 2.51 -2.43
N CYS A 64 -5.37 1.60 -1.69
CA CYS A 64 -4.51 0.57 -2.28
C CYS A 64 -5.31 -0.56 -2.94
N PHE A 65 -6.57 -0.79 -2.56
CA PHE A 65 -7.37 -1.92 -3.02
C PHE A 65 -8.24 -1.57 -4.24
N ASP A 66 -8.27 -2.47 -5.24
CA ASP A 66 -9.30 -2.49 -6.29
C ASP A 66 -10.62 -3.14 -5.81
N SER A 67 -11.62 -3.24 -6.70
CA SER A 67 -12.92 -3.87 -6.39
C SER A 67 -12.83 -5.35 -6.00
N GLU A 68 -11.76 -6.03 -6.43
CA GLU A 68 -11.52 -7.45 -6.17
C GLU A 68 -10.69 -7.66 -4.89
N GLY A 69 -10.20 -6.57 -4.30
CA GLY A 69 -9.35 -6.58 -3.11
C GLY A 69 -7.89 -6.89 -3.41
N ARG A 70 -7.43 -6.70 -4.65
CA ARG A 70 -6.01 -6.75 -5.00
C ARG A 70 -5.37 -5.39 -4.75
N THR A 71 -4.16 -5.40 -4.22
CA THR A 71 -3.38 -4.16 -4.03
C THR A 71 -2.78 -3.69 -5.35
N SER A 72 -3.05 -2.45 -5.74
CA SER A 72 -2.67 -1.85 -7.04
C SER A 72 -1.16 -1.75 -7.29
N SER A 73 -0.32 -1.84 -6.25
CA SER A 73 1.14 -1.84 -6.36
C SER A 73 1.80 -2.52 -5.16
N SER A 74 3.04 -2.98 -5.33
CA SER A 74 3.86 -3.55 -4.24
C SER A 74 4.08 -2.56 -3.09
N ARG A 75 4.17 -1.26 -3.40
CA ARG A 75 4.21 -0.18 -2.38
C ARG A 75 2.92 -0.12 -1.57
N GLY A 76 1.77 -0.31 -2.22
CA GLY A 76 0.47 -0.41 -1.55
C GLY A 76 0.37 -1.65 -0.66
N THR A 77 0.82 -2.81 -1.15
CA THR A 77 0.90 -4.04 -0.34
C THR A 77 1.76 -3.83 0.91
N GLN A 78 2.94 -3.21 0.76
CA GLN A 78 3.83 -2.91 1.87
C GLN A 78 3.21 -1.91 2.86
N LEU A 79 2.55 -0.86 2.38
CA LEU A 79 1.88 0.14 3.23
C LEU A 79 0.78 -0.50 4.10
N VAL A 80 -0.09 -1.32 3.48
CA VAL A 80 -1.15 -2.06 4.19
C VAL A 80 -0.54 -3.01 5.21
N HIS A 81 0.44 -3.83 4.83
CA HIS A 81 1.07 -4.78 5.74
C HIS A 81 1.77 -4.09 6.92
N MET A 82 2.54 -3.02 6.67
CA MET A 82 3.20 -2.25 7.74
C MET A 82 2.18 -1.58 8.67
N THR A 83 1.09 -1.02 8.13
CA THR A 83 0.04 -0.41 8.96
C THR A 83 -0.62 -1.45 9.86
N LEU A 84 -1.04 -2.59 9.30
CA LEU A 84 -1.68 -3.66 10.07
C LEU A 84 -0.74 -4.27 11.11
N MET A 85 0.54 -4.43 10.82
CA MET A 85 1.54 -4.95 11.76
C MET A 85 1.89 -3.96 12.88
N MET A 86 2.00 -2.67 12.57
CA MET A 86 2.62 -1.67 13.45
C MET A 86 1.65 -0.67 14.10
N HIS A 87 0.35 -0.67 13.76
CA HIS A 87 -0.61 0.28 14.32
C HIS A 87 -0.65 0.27 15.86
N THR A 88 -0.46 -0.90 16.48
CA THR A 88 -0.42 -1.10 17.95
C THR A 88 0.61 -0.25 18.68
N TRP A 89 1.68 0.19 18.00
CA TRP A 89 2.70 1.09 18.54
C TRP A 89 2.27 2.56 18.61
N VAL A 90 1.12 2.90 18.00
CA VAL A 90 0.59 4.26 17.87
C VAL A 90 -0.83 4.37 18.43
N VAL A 91 -1.65 3.33 18.27
CA VAL A 91 -3.07 3.31 18.61
C VAL A 91 -3.52 1.88 18.98
N PRO A 92 -4.36 1.69 20.01
CA PRO A 92 -4.93 0.38 20.33
C PRO A 92 -5.71 -0.21 19.15
N SER A 93 -5.64 -1.54 18.98
CA SER A 93 -6.34 -2.27 17.91
C SER A 93 -7.84 -2.02 17.91
N GLN A 94 -8.49 -2.00 19.09
CA GLN A 94 -9.90 -1.64 19.23
C GLN A 94 -10.21 -0.27 18.63
N THR A 95 -9.39 0.76 18.92
CA THR A 95 -9.58 2.12 18.38
C THR A 95 -9.37 2.16 16.86
N PHE A 96 -8.43 1.37 16.33
CA PHE A 96 -8.26 1.20 14.87
C PHE A 96 -9.51 0.56 14.23
N ALA A 97 -10.06 -0.49 14.83
CA ALA A 97 -11.29 -1.14 14.37
C ALA A 97 -12.51 -0.23 14.45
N GLN A 98 -12.66 0.56 15.53
CA GLN A 98 -13.72 1.56 15.67
C GLN A 98 -13.66 2.63 14.56
N LYS A 99 -12.46 3.08 14.16
CA LYS A 99 -12.29 3.98 13.01
C LYS A 99 -12.78 3.35 11.70
N LEU A 100 -12.49 2.06 11.45
CA LEU A 100 -13.02 1.34 10.28
C LEU A 100 -14.55 1.20 10.33
N LEU A 101 -15.12 0.95 11.51
CA LEU A 101 -16.57 0.85 11.73
C LEU A 101 -17.29 2.18 11.46
N SER A 102 -16.75 3.32 11.95
CA SER A 102 -17.27 4.64 11.60
C SER A 102 -17.21 4.90 10.10
N LEU A 103 -16.06 4.66 9.46
CA LEU A 103 -15.90 4.86 8.01
C LEU A 103 -16.86 3.98 7.16
N TYR A 104 -17.25 2.81 7.66
CA TYR A 104 -18.25 1.96 7.01
C TYR A 104 -19.68 2.51 7.18
N LYS A 105 -20.04 2.95 8.40
CA LYS A 105 -21.34 3.55 8.73
C LYS A 105 -21.56 4.85 7.95
N ASP A 106 -20.59 5.77 8.04
CA ASP A 106 -20.67 7.15 7.55
C ASP A 106 -20.26 7.28 6.08
N CYS A 107 -20.16 6.16 5.35
CA CYS A 107 -19.70 6.14 3.96
C CYS A 107 -20.65 6.95 3.04
N PRO A 108 -20.17 8.02 2.37
CA PRO A 108 -20.98 8.87 1.51
C PRO A 108 -21.71 8.10 0.41
N PRO A 109 -22.97 8.44 0.06
CA PRO A 109 -23.76 7.67 -0.91
C PRO A 109 -23.09 7.50 -2.28
N ASP A 110 -22.33 8.50 -2.74
CA ASP A 110 -21.58 8.50 -4.01
C ASP A 110 -20.41 7.51 -4.04
N LYS A 111 -19.83 7.20 -2.87
CA LYS A 111 -18.64 6.34 -2.72
C LYS A 111 -18.95 5.02 -2.03
N ARG A 112 -20.18 4.83 -1.55
CA ARG A 112 -20.62 3.73 -0.68
C ARG A 112 -20.14 2.36 -1.14
N GLY A 113 -20.41 2.00 -2.40
CA GLY A 113 -20.03 0.70 -2.96
C GLY A 113 -18.52 0.44 -2.86
N LEU A 114 -17.69 1.28 -3.49
CA LEU A 114 -16.24 1.09 -3.49
C LEU A 114 -15.63 1.25 -2.08
N GLY A 115 -16.02 2.27 -1.33
CA GLY A 115 -15.47 2.54 0.00
C GLY A 115 -15.74 1.40 0.99
N ARG A 116 -16.98 0.90 1.05
CA ARG A 116 -17.33 -0.27 1.87
C ARG A 116 -16.60 -1.52 1.42
N THR A 117 -16.49 -1.74 0.11
CA THR A 117 -15.72 -2.86 -0.47
C THR A 117 -14.25 -2.83 -0.02
N GLN A 118 -13.59 -1.66 -0.11
CA GLN A 118 -12.20 -1.47 0.32
C GLN A 118 -12.01 -1.69 1.83
N ILE A 119 -12.97 -1.27 2.66
CA ILE A 119 -12.97 -1.55 4.12
C ILE A 119 -13.07 -3.06 4.37
N CYS A 120 -13.99 -3.76 3.70
CA CYS A 120 -14.12 -5.21 3.79
C CYS A 120 -12.83 -5.94 3.40
N HIS A 121 -12.13 -5.49 2.36
CA HIS A 121 -10.84 -6.07 1.95
C HIS A 121 -9.72 -5.84 2.96
N LEU A 122 -9.60 -4.62 3.51
CA LEU A 122 -8.62 -4.31 4.55
C LEU A 122 -8.86 -5.16 5.81
N VAL A 123 -10.12 -5.31 6.22
CA VAL A 123 -10.53 -6.11 7.37
C VAL A 123 -10.27 -7.60 7.16
N ARG A 124 -10.65 -8.15 6.00
CA ARG A 124 -10.32 -9.54 5.63
C ARG A 124 -8.80 -9.78 5.66
N GLN A 125 -8.02 -8.83 5.16
CA GLN A 125 -6.56 -8.89 5.14
C GLN A 125 -5.94 -8.79 6.54
N TRP A 126 -6.58 -8.09 7.47
CA TRP A 126 -6.16 -8.00 8.87
C TRP A 126 -6.43 -9.29 9.63
N MET A 127 -7.67 -9.80 9.58
CA MET A 127 -8.05 -11.07 10.24
C MET A 127 -7.25 -12.25 9.72
N SER A 128 -6.95 -12.28 8.41
CA SER A 128 -6.16 -13.35 7.78
C SER A 128 -4.68 -13.34 8.19
N GLN A 129 -4.04 -12.16 8.27
CA GLN A 129 -2.61 -12.08 8.60
C GLN A 129 -2.32 -12.09 10.10
N PHE A 130 -3.22 -11.57 10.94
CA PHE A 130 -2.96 -11.36 12.36
C PHE A 130 -4.11 -11.92 13.25
N PRO A 131 -4.54 -13.19 13.08
CA PRO A 131 -5.69 -13.75 13.80
C PRO A 131 -5.50 -13.83 15.32
N GLY A 132 -4.25 -13.80 15.82
CA GLY A 132 -3.96 -13.79 17.26
C GLY A 132 -4.45 -12.51 17.97
N VAL A 133 -4.37 -11.36 17.31
CA VAL A 133 -4.69 -10.04 17.91
C VAL A 133 -6.15 -9.98 18.40
N PHE A 134 -7.06 -10.67 17.71
CA PHE A 134 -8.49 -10.70 18.04
C PHE A 134 -8.80 -11.61 19.25
N LYS A 135 -7.91 -12.57 19.58
CA LYS A 135 -8.08 -13.47 20.73
C LYS A 135 -7.56 -12.88 22.03
N GLU A 136 -6.69 -11.88 21.94
CA GLU A 136 -6.06 -11.22 23.10
C GLU A 136 -6.89 -10.04 23.63
N ASP A 137 -7.80 -9.49 22.82
CA ASP A 137 -8.62 -8.31 23.13
C ASP A 137 -10.12 -8.56 22.84
N PRO A 138 -10.94 -8.88 23.86
CA PRO A 138 -12.39 -9.08 23.70
C PRO A 138 -13.14 -7.83 23.21
N LEU A 139 -12.63 -6.62 23.48
CA LEU A 139 -13.26 -5.38 23.01
C LEU A 139 -13.03 -5.17 21.51
N LEU A 140 -11.86 -5.60 21.01
CA LEU A 140 -11.60 -5.71 19.58
C LEU A 140 -12.47 -6.81 18.95
N GLU A 141 -12.57 -8.00 19.53
CA GLU A 141 -13.43 -9.08 19.01
C GLU A 141 -14.89 -8.60 18.86
N GLN A 142 -15.45 -7.94 19.88
CA GLN A 142 -16.78 -7.34 19.81
C GLN A 142 -16.89 -6.26 18.73
N THR A 143 -15.92 -5.32 18.66
CA THR A 143 -15.92 -4.25 17.65
C THR A 143 -15.89 -4.82 16.22
N MET A 144 -15.14 -5.90 16.01
CA MET A 144 -15.12 -6.59 14.73
C MET A 144 -16.42 -7.34 14.47
N GLY A 145 -17.02 -7.97 15.49
CA GLY A 145 -18.35 -8.57 15.42
C GLY A 145 -19.41 -7.58 14.93
N ASP A 146 -19.48 -6.40 15.54
CA ASP A 146 -20.39 -5.30 15.16
C ASP A 146 -20.23 -4.89 13.68
N LEU A 147 -18.98 -4.81 13.21
CA LEU A 147 -18.67 -4.53 11.80
C LEU A 147 -19.14 -5.65 10.87
N CYS A 148 -18.87 -6.91 11.24
CA CYS A 148 -19.29 -8.08 10.46
C CYS A 148 -20.82 -8.17 10.36
N GLU A 149 -21.52 -7.91 11.46
CA GLU A 149 -22.99 -7.87 11.48
C GLU A 149 -23.53 -6.72 10.62
N LEU A 150 -22.97 -5.52 10.73
CA LEU A 150 -23.39 -4.39 9.91
C LEU A 150 -23.23 -4.67 8.41
N VAL A 151 -22.13 -5.31 8.02
CA VAL A 151 -21.84 -5.75 6.63
C VAL A 151 -22.84 -6.81 6.16
N ARG A 152 -23.27 -7.72 7.05
CA ARG A 152 -24.30 -8.72 6.78
C ARG A 152 -25.69 -8.09 6.60
N LEU A 153 -26.01 -7.08 7.41
CA LEU A 153 -27.30 -6.38 7.37
C LEU A 153 -27.44 -5.45 6.15
N ASP A 154 -26.34 -4.92 5.62
CA ASP A 154 -26.32 -4.06 4.42
C ASP A 154 -26.75 -4.82 3.14
N GLY A 155 -26.85 -6.15 3.17
CA GLY A 155 -27.43 -6.98 2.11
C GLY A 155 -26.56 -7.18 0.87
N GLU A 156 -25.46 -6.44 0.75
CA GLU A 156 -24.39 -6.60 -0.24
C GLU A 156 -23.75 -8.00 -0.12
N LYS A 157 -24.28 -8.97 -0.89
CA LYS A 157 -23.81 -10.37 -0.89
C LYS A 157 -22.30 -10.50 -1.06
N MET A 158 -21.68 -9.62 -1.86
CA MET A 158 -20.23 -9.60 -2.03
C MET A 158 -19.53 -9.25 -0.73
N HIS A 159 -19.93 -8.19 -0.02
CA HIS A 159 -19.30 -7.79 1.25
C HIS A 159 -19.46 -8.86 2.34
N SER A 160 -20.65 -9.48 2.41
CA SER A 160 -20.93 -10.61 3.31
C SER A 160 -20.05 -11.84 3.05
N GLN A 161 -19.65 -12.10 1.79
CA GLN A 161 -18.73 -13.19 1.46
C GLN A 161 -17.26 -12.83 1.74
N LEU A 162 -16.89 -11.55 1.62
CA LEU A 162 -15.54 -11.05 1.89
C LEU A 162 -15.19 -11.14 3.38
N ILE A 163 -16.12 -10.79 4.27
CA ILE A 163 -15.92 -10.84 5.71
C ILE A 163 -16.49 -12.16 6.26
N ASN A 164 -15.72 -13.23 6.11
CA ASN A 164 -16.05 -14.51 6.72
C ASN A 164 -15.61 -14.50 8.21
N THR A 165 -16.57 -14.61 9.11
CA THR A 165 -16.36 -14.60 10.57
C THR A 165 -15.75 -15.89 11.12
N SER A 166 -15.39 -16.87 10.28
CA SER A 166 -14.74 -18.12 10.71
C SER A 166 -13.36 -17.94 11.37
N CYS A 167 -12.81 -16.72 11.37
CA CYS A 167 -11.63 -16.33 12.15
C CYS A 167 -11.96 -15.82 13.58
N LEU A 168 -13.18 -15.33 13.81
CA LEU A 168 -13.69 -14.90 15.11
C LEU A 168 -14.40 -16.09 15.74
N SER A 169 -14.07 -16.41 16.99
CA SER A 169 -14.67 -17.55 17.67
C SER A 169 -16.18 -17.32 17.79
N PRO A 170 -17.06 -18.29 17.49
CA PRO A 170 -18.42 -18.22 17.95
C PRO A 170 -18.38 -18.41 19.47
N HIS A 171 -18.29 -17.31 20.22
CA HIS A 171 -18.50 -17.35 21.66
C HIS A 171 -19.99 -17.66 21.89
N VAL A 172 -20.30 -18.95 21.96
CA VAL A 172 -21.62 -19.44 22.34
C VAL A 172 -21.84 -18.99 23.77
N ASN A 173 -22.64 -17.94 23.94
CA ASN A 173 -23.21 -17.61 25.23
C ASN A 173 -24.16 -18.75 25.61
N ALA A 174 -23.65 -19.69 26.40
CA ALA A 174 -24.44 -20.69 27.09
C ALA A 174 -24.81 -20.13 28.48
N SER A 175 -26.11 -20.22 28.80
CA SER A 175 -26.81 -19.65 29.98
C SER A 175 -27.42 -18.27 29.75
#